data_AF-A0A967PZ39-F1
#
_entry.id   AF-A0A967PZ39-F1
#
_cell.length_a   1.000
_cell.length_b   1.000
_cell.length_c   1.000
_cell.angle_alpha   90.00
_cell.angle_beta   90.00
_cell.angle_gamma   90.00
#
_symmetry.space_group_name_H-M   'P 1'
#
loop_
_entity.id
_entity.type
_entity.pdbx_description
1 polymer ?
#
loop_
_entity_poly.entity_id
_entity_poly.type
_entity_poly.pdbx_seq_one_letter_code
_entity_poly.pdbx_strand_id
1 'polypeptide(L)'
;LPMNMQKSLLRVVQEQEFMRLGDTEATKVDVRIISATNADLQQAVRDGSFREDLFYRLNVVNLRLPPLRERQDDVPLLIAHFIATQDDQFDTPVKGFTP
;
A
#
# COMPACT_ATOMS: atom_id res chain seq x y z
N LEU A 1 -11.70 -6.04 -0.64
CA LEU A 1 -12.24 -5.06 0.33
C LEU A 1 -13.76 -5.11 0.28
N PRO A 2 -14.48 -5.46 1.36
CA PRO A 2 -15.94 -5.51 1.36
C PRO A 2 -16.57 -4.18 0.91
N MET A 3 -17.68 -4.22 0.17
CA MET A 3 -18.30 -3.02 -0.42
C MET A 3 -18.78 -2.00 0.62
N ASN A 4 -19.24 -2.47 1.79
CA ASN A 4 -19.62 -1.59 2.90
C ASN A 4 -18.41 -0.81 3.44
N MET A 5 -17.24 -1.44 3.54
CA MET A 5 -16.01 -0.78 3.98
C MET A 5 -15.52 0.25 2.97
N GLN A 6 -15.71 0.00 1.66
CA GLN A 6 -15.40 0.97 0.61
C GLN A 6 -16.21 2.26 0.76
N LYS A 7 -17.49 2.16 1.15
CA LYS A 7 -18.34 3.33 1.42
C LYS A 7 -17.82 4.14 2.60
N SER A 8 -17.44 3.48 3.70
CA SER A 8 -16.88 4.18 4.87
C SER A 8 -15.56 4.86 4.53
N LEU A 9 -14.67 4.19 3.78
CA LEU A 9 -13.41 4.77 3.36
C LEU A 9 -13.61 5.97 2.43
N LEU A 10 -14.56 5.90 1.50
CA LEU A 10 -14.91 7.03 0.64
C LEU A 10 -15.30 8.26 1.45
N ARG A 11 -16.06 8.08 2.54
CA ARG A 11 -16.43 9.16 3.45
C ARG A 11 -15.20 9.81 4.10
N VAL A 12 -14.25 9.00 4.58
CA VAL A 12 -12.99 9.52 5.13
C VAL A 12 -12.20 10.32 4.09
N VAL A 13 -12.12 9.82 2.86
CA VAL A 13 -11.36 10.47 1.78
C VAL A 13 -12.01 11.76 1.30
N GLN A 14 -13.35 11.83 1.28
CA GLN A 14 -14.09 12.98 0.75
C GLN A 14 -14.43 14.03 1.80
N GLU A 15 -14.93 13.60 2.96
CA GLU A 15 -15.47 14.46 4.01
C GLU A 15 -14.46 14.71 5.14
N GLN A 16 -13.30 14.02 5.11
CA GLN A 16 -12.29 14.11 6.17
C GLN A 16 -12.86 13.78 7.56
N GLU A 17 -13.82 12.87 7.61
CA GLU A 17 -14.45 12.42 8.84
C GLU A 17 -14.79 10.93 8.79
N PHE A 18 -14.89 10.33 9.98
CA PHE A 18 -15.37 8.97 10.13
C PHE A 18 -16.28 8.86 11.34
N MET A 19 -17.08 7.79 11.39
CA MET A 19 -17.93 7.46 12.52
C MET A 19 -17.44 6.14 13.12
N ARG A 20 -17.27 6.10 14.45
CA ARG A 20 -16.92 4.86 15.16
C ARG A 20 -18.11 3.90 15.12
N LEU A 21 -17.84 2.61 15.24
CA LEU A 21 -18.91 1.63 15.26
C LEU A 21 -19.81 1.83 16.49
N GLY A 22 -21.12 2.01 16.27
CA GLY A 22 -22.10 2.25 17.32
C GLY A 22 -22.17 3.70 17.81
N ASP A 23 -21.38 4.59 17.23
CA ASP A 23 -21.43 6.02 17.52
C ASP A 23 -22.43 6.72 16.60
N THR A 24 -22.91 7.89 17.02
CA THR A 24 -23.81 8.73 16.23
C THR A 24 -23.13 10.02 15.76
N GLU A 25 -21.96 10.34 16.31
CA GLU A 25 -21.23 11.55 15.95
C GLU A 25 -20.06 11.25 15.00
N ALA A 26 -19.82 12.18 14.07
CA ALA A 26 -18.68 12.12 13.17
C ALA A 26 -17.44 12.77 13.81
N THR A 27 -16.29 12.11 13.66
CA THR A 27 -15.00 12.64 14.08
C THR A 27 -14.24 13.16 12.87
N LYS A 28 -13.92 14.47 12.86
CA LYS A 28 -13.06 15.08 11.85
C LYS A 28 -11.60 14.67 12.02
N VAL A 29 -10.90 14.48 10.91
CA VAL A 29 -9.50 14.07 10.88
C VAL A 29 -8.73 14.81 9.80
N ASP A 30 -7.47 15.12 10.08
CA ASP A 30 -6.50 15.54 9.07
C ASP A 30 -5.44 14.44 8.93
N VAL A 31 -5.55 13.65 7.86
CA VAL A 31 -4.72 12.47 7.64
C VAL A 31 -4.25 12.40 6.20
N ARG A 32 -3.00 11.98 6.02
CA ARG A 32 -2.47 11.63 4.71
C ARG A 32 -2.75 10.15 4.42
N ILE A 33 -3.41 9.89 3.28
CA ILE A 33 -3.75 8.54 2.86
C ILE A 33 -2.71 8.05 1.85
N ILE A 34 -2.11 6.89 2.14
CA ILE A 34 -1.25 6.15 1.20
C ILE A 34 -1.86 4.76 1.06
N SER A 35 -2.23 4.39 -0.17
CA SER A 35 -2.79 3.07 -0.48
C SER A 35 -1.86 2.29 -1.38
N ALA A 36 -1.78 0.98 -1.17
CA ALA A 36 -1.07 0.04 -2.04
C ALA A 36 -1.94 -1.18 -2.30
N THR A 37 -1.82 -1.76 -3.49
CA THR A 37 -2.54 -2.97 -3.89
C THR A 37 -1.73 -3.70 -4.94
N ASN A 38 -1.78 -5.03 -4.90
CA ASN A 38 -1.27 -5.91 -5.94
C ASN A 38 -2.35 -6.31 -6.97
N ALA A 39 -3.62 -6.00 -6.69
CA ALA A 39 -4.73 -6.24 -7.60
C ALA A 39 -4.88 -5.10 -8.61
N ASP A 40 -5.29 -5.43 -9.83
CA ASP A 40 -5.69 -4.44 -10.84
C ASP A 40 -7.04 -3.82 -10.46
N LEU A 41 -7.01 -2.60 -9.91
CA LEU A 41 -8.22 -1.89 -9.52
C LEU A 41 -9.09 -1.48 -10.70
N GLN A 42 -8.51 -1.24 -11.88
CA GLN A 42 -9.32 -0.93 -13.07
C GLN A 42 -10.16 -2.14 -13.47
N GLN A 43 -9.57 -3.34 -13.42
CA GLN A 43 -10.32 -4.58 -13.62
C GLN A 43 -11.35 -4.79 -12.51
N ALA A 44 -10.98 -4.58 -11.25
CA ALA A 44 -11.90 -4.73 -10.13
C ALA A 44 -13.13 -3.80 -10.20
N VAL A 45 -12.96 -2.59 -10.74
CA VAL A 45 -14.06 -1.65 -11.04
C VAL A 45 -14.96 -2.20 -12.15
N ARG A 46 -14.37 -2.70 -13.26
CA ARG A 46 -15.14 -3.33 -14.34
C ARG A 46 -15.95 -4.53 -13.86
N ASP A 47 -15.40 -5.30 -12.93
CA ASP A 47 -16.05 -6.49 -12.34
C ASP A 47 -17.06 -6.13 -11.23
N GLY A 48 -17.22 -4.85 -10.89
CA GLY A 48 -18.14 -4.39 -9.84
C GLY A 48 -17.72 -4.72 -8.40
N SER A 49 -16.52 -5.26 -8.23
CA SER A 49 -15.95 -5.62 -6.91
C SER A 49 -15.26 -4.44 -6.22
N PHE A 50 -15.05 -3.35 -6.95
CA PHE A 50 -14.50 -2.10 -6.43
C PHE A 50 -15.29 -0.90 -6.94
N ARG A 51 -15.54 0.08 -6.08
CA ARG A 51 -16.29 1.27 -6.46
C ARG A 51 -15.43 2.22 -7.29
N GLU A 52 -16.01 2.67 -8.39
CA GLU A 52 -15.39 3.63 -9.30
C GLU A 52 -15.08 4.97 -8.63
N ASP A 53 -15.98 5.49 -7.79
CA ASP A 53 -15.81 6.75 -7.07
C ASP A 53 -14.63 6.74 -6.10
N LEU A 54 -14.43 5.63 -5.38
CA LEU A 54 -13.29 5.43 -4.50
C LEU A 54 -12.00 5.27 -5.31
N PHE A 55 -12.04 4.58 -6.45
CA PHE A 55 -10.88 4.39 -7.32
C PHE A 55 -10.32 5.74 -7.77
N TYR A 56 -11.16 6.62 -8.31
CA TYR A 56 -10.69 7.94 -8.78
C TYR A 56 -10.20 8.84 -7.65
N ARG A 57 -10.71 8.68 -6.42
CA ARG A 57 -10.24 9.44 -5.25
C ARG A 57 -8.87 8.97 -4.76
N LEU A 58 -8.57 7.67 -4.83
CA LEU A 58 -7.28 7.12 -4.44
C LEU A 58 -6.23 7.26 -5.54
N ASN A 59 -6.65 7.16 -6.81
CA ASN A 59 -5.76 7.10 -7.97
C ASN A 59 -5.38 8.50 -8.53
N VAL A 60 -5.11 9.47 -7.65
CA VAL A 60 -4.67 10.82 -8.05
C VAL A 60 -3.19 10.83 -8.41
N VAL A 61 -2.35 10.21 -7.58
CA VAL A 61 -0.92 10.02 -7.82
C VAL A 61 -0.64 8.52 -7.71
N ASN A 62 -0.32 7.89 -8.85
CA ASN A 62 -0.04 6.47 -8.92
C ASN A 62 1.46 6.22 -9.07
N LEU A 63 2.03 5.40 -8.18
CA LEU A 63 3.40 4.91 -8.28
C LEU A 63 3.38 3.42 -8.60
N ARG A 64 3.71 3.06 -9.85
CA ARG A 64 3.93 1.66 -10.23
C ARG A 64 5.28 1.20 -9.69
N LEU A 65 5.28 0.19 -8.83
CA LEU A 65 6.50 -0.47 -8.37
C LEU A 65 6.81 -1.67 -9.28
N PRO A 66 7.78 -1.59 -10.22
CA PRO A 66 8.13 -2.74 -11.05
C PRO A 66 8.63 -3.93 -10.19
N PRO A 67 8.32 -5.18 -10.56
CA PRO A 67 8.85 -6.36 -9.88
C PRO A 67 10.37 -6.46 -10.04
N LEU A 68 11.05 -7.19 -9.13
CA LEU A 68 12.51 -7.26 -9.11
C LEU A 68 13.13 -7.78 -10.43
N ARG A 69 12.41 -8.64 -11.16
CA ARG A 69 12.79 -9.14 -12.49
C ARG A 69 12.93 -8.04 -13.56
N GLU A 70 12.26 -6.89 -13.38
CA GLU A 70 12.33 -5.69 -14.24
C GLU A 70 13.41 -4.69 -13.75
N ARG A 71 14.09 -4.96 -12.63
CA ARG A 71 15.07 -4.08 -11.98
C ARG A 71 16.22 -4.89 -11.36
N GLN A 72 16.83 -5.76 -12.17
CA GLN A 72 17.82 -6.73 -11.70
C GLN A 72 19.09 -6.07 -11.14
N ASP A 73 19.39 -4.85 -11.58
CA ASP A 73 20.53 -4.06 -11.08
C ASP A 73 20.39 -3.67 -9.59
N ASP A 74 19.17 -3.68 -9.05
CA ASP A 74 18.93 -3.45 -7.62
C ASP A 74 19.30 -4.67 -6.76
N VAL A 75 19.41 -5.88 -7.35
CA VAL A 75 19.59 -7.14 -6.61
C VAL A 75 20.89 -7.15 -5.79
N PRO A 76 22.07 -6.79 -6.33
CA PRO A 76 23.30 -6.79 -5.53
C PRO A 76 23.23 -5.84 -4.34
N LEU A 77 22.62 -4.66 -4.51
CA LEU A 77 22.47 -3.66 -3.45
C LEU A 77 21.51 -4.16 -2.35
N LEU A 78 20.42 -4.82 -2.74
CA LEU A 78 19.47 -5.42 -1.81
C LEU A 78 20.12 -6.57 -1.01
N ILE A 79 20.89 -7.44 -1.68
CA ILE A 79 21.64 -8.52 -1.00
C ILE A 79 22.60 -7.94 0.04
N ALA A 80 23.40 -6.93 -0.34
CA ALA A 80 24.33 -6.29 0.58
C ALA A 80 23.61 -5.68 1.80
N HIS A 81 22.46 -5.02 1.59
CA HIS A 81 21.64 -4.48 2.67
C HIS A 81 21.10 -5.57 3.60
N PHE A 82 20.59 -6.67 3.04
CA PHE A 82 20.06 -7.77 3.84
C PHE A 82 21.16 -8.52 4.61
N ILE A 83 22.33 -8.77 4.02
CA ILE A 83 23.47 -9.37 4.74
C ILE A 83 23.83 -8.52 5.96
N ALA A 84 24.02 -7.21 5.77
CA ALA A 84 24.35 -6.31 6.87
C ALA A 84 23.28 -6.30 7.99
N THR A 85 22.00 -6.37 7.61
CA THR A 85 20.88 -6.39 8.57
C THR A 85 20.82 -7.71 9.34
N GLN A 86 21.11 -8.83 8.68
CA GLN A 86 21.08 -10.16 9.30
C GLN A 86 22.30 -10.39 10.20
N ASP A 87 23.49 -9.93 9.79
CA ASP A 87 24.70 -10.02 10.58
C ASP A 87 24.57 -9.27 11.91
N ASP A 88 23.94 -8.08 11.91
CA ASP A 88 23.61 -7.32 13.12
C ASP A 88 22.62 -8.06 14.04
N GLN A 89 21.64 -8.75 13.44
CA GLN A 89 20.60 -9.46 14.19
C GLN A 89 21.07 -10.80 14.79
N PHE A 90 21.96 -11.51 14.09
CA PHE A 90 22.32 -12.91 14.41
C PHE A 90 23.78 -13.11 14.79
N ASP A 91 24.58 -12.05 14.83
CA ASP A 91 26.02 -12.08 15.13
C ASP A 91 26.79 -13.09 14.25
N THR A 92 26.34 -13.19 12.99
CA THR A 92 27.01 -13.95 11.94
C THR A 92 27.93 -12.99 11.19
N PRO A 93 29.23 -13.26 11.03
CA PRO A 93 30.10 -12.36 10.27
C PRO A 93 30.18 -12.82 8.80
N VAL A 94 29.17 -12.49 7.98
CA VAL A 94 29.17 -12.78 6.54
C VAL A 94 29.76 -11.61 5.77
N LYS A 95 30.96 -11.80 5.19
CA LYS A 95 31.68 -10.72 4.50
C LYS A 95 31.01 -10.19 3.22
N GLY A 96 30.04 -10.91 2.66
CA GLY A 96 29.31 -10.46 1.49
C GLY A 96 29.01 -11.58 0.49
N PHE A 97 28.63 -11.17 -0.71
CA PHE A 97 28.20 -12.04 -1.81
C PHE A 97 29.05 -11.77 -3.05
N THR A 98 29.47 -12.82 -3.76
CA THR A 98 30.10 -12.73 -5.09
C THR A 98 29.08 -13.23 -6.12
N PRO A 99 28.73 -12.43 -7.15
CA PRO A 99 27.77 -12.81 -8.20
C PRO A 99 28.17 -14.05 -8.99
#